data_AF-A0A7S1IUF0-F1
#
_entry.id   AF-A0A7S1IUF0-F1
#
_cell.length_a   1.000
_cell.length_b   1.000
_cell.length_c   1.000
_cell.angle_alpha   90.00
_cell.angle_beta   90.00
_cell.angle_gamma   90.00
#
_symmetry.space_group_name_H-M   'P 1'
#
loop_
_entity.id
_entity.type
_entity.pdbx_description
1 polymer ?
#
loop_
_entity_poly.entity_id
_entity_poly.type
_entity_poly.pdbx_seq_one_letter_code
_entity_poly.pdbx_strand_id
1 'polypeptide(L)'
;PHWSSARDFFKGQAKFLIKGAGDASKMSPDDINQGDVGDCWFLAGLATAALYEKDLMNQVCTKKDEALGIYEFTFRPENRPVKVCVDDGIPVVQDARGKRVAYCKSRSTGELWPILLEKAYAKLYGSYKAISGGLQAHSISDLMGVDYSFAFLKFPNKHAYVNPSDLSQFMSQLFARRGRLGC
;
A
#
# COMPACT_ATOMS: atom_id res chain seq x y z
N PRO A 1 15.04 -14.35 3.05
CA PRO A 1 15.10 -13.75 1.70
C PRO A 1 16.53 -13.25 1.44
N HIS A 2 16.96 -13.21 0.18
CA HIS A 2 18.18 -12.50 -0.22
C HIS A 2 17.81 -11.10 -0.70
N TRP A 3 18.76 -10.17 -0.73
CA TRP A 3 18.54 -8.81 -1.24
C TRP A 3 19.11 -8.70 -2.65
N SER A 4 18.41 -8.00 -3.54
CA SER A 4 18.85 -7.72 -4.90
C SER A 4 18.44 -6.29 -5.25
N SER A 5 19.28 -5.53 -5.95
CA SER A 5 18.84 -4.26 -6.54
C SER A 5 17.66 -4.55 -7.48
N ALA A 6 16.63 -3.70 -7.43
CA ALA A 6 15.50 -3.75 -8.34
C ALA A 6 15.95 -3.59 -9.79
N ARG A 7 16.92 -2.71 -10.05
CA ARG A 7 17.48 -2.52 -11.39
C ARG A 7 18.08 -3.82 -11.94
N ASP A 8 18.83 -4.54 -11.12
CA ASP A 8 19.45 -5.81 -11.54
C ASP A 8 18.40 -6.93 -11.66
N PHE A 9 17.47 -6.99 -10.70
CA PHE A 9 16.42 -8.01 -10.67
C PHE A 9 15.49 -7.92 -11.90
N PHE A 10 15.09 -6.70 -12.27
CA PHE A 10 14.25 -6.44 -13.43
C PHE A 10 15.05 -6.12 -14.71
N LYS A 11 16.35 -6.46 -14.76
CA LYS A 11 17.20 -6.33 -15.96
C LYS A 11 17.16 -4.92 -16.59
N GLY A 12 17.19 -3.88 -15.77
CA GLY A 12 17.16 -2.48 -16.19
C GLY A 12 15.77 -1.95 -16.56
N GLN A 13 14.72 -2.76 -16.46
CA GLN A 13 13.34 -2.34 -16.76
C GLN A 13 12.60 -1.75 -15.56
N ALA A 14 13.27 -1.67 -14.40
CA ALA A 14 12.69 -1.14 -13.18
C ALA A 14 12.33 0.35 -13.34
N LYS A 15 11.10 0.72 -13.01
CA LYS A 15 10.61 2.10 -12.99
C LYS A 15 9.79 2.34 -11.74
N PHE A 16 9.85 3.56 -11.22
CA PHE A 16 9.06 3.87 -10.02
C PHE A 16 7.56 3.70 -10.26
N LEU A 17 7.03 4.28 -11.35
CA LEU A 17 5.61 4.19 -11.74
C LEU A 17 5.50 3.70 -13.18
N ILE A 18 4.61 2.74 -13.42
CA ILE A 18 4.29 2.21 -14.75
C ILE A 18 2.78 2.30 -14.93
N LYS A 19 2.32 2.86 -16.06
CA LYS A 19 0.92 2.68 -16.44
C LYS A 19 0.78 1.32 -17.11
N GLY A 20 0.35 0.32 -16.35
CA GLY A 20 0.12 -1.03 -16.84
C GLY A 20 -1.08 -1.13 -17.78
N ALA A 21 -1.25 -2.32 -18.35
CA ALA A 21 -2.36 -2.60 -19.24
C ALA A 21 -3.68 -2.68 -18.45
N GLY A 22 -4.61 -1.79 -18.75
CA GLY A 22 -5.90 -1.69 -18.07
C GLY A 22 -5.94 -0.65 -16.93
N ASP A 23 -4.80 -0.05 -16.57
CA ASP A 23 -4.78 0.94 -15.50
C ASP A 23 -5.38 2.28 -15.93
N ALA A 24 -6.21 2.84 -15.05
CA ALA A 24 -6.75 4.18 -15.22
C ALA A 24 -5.65 5.26 -15.12
N SER A 25 -4.61 5.02 -14.31
CA SER A 25 -3.53 5.96 -14.02
C SER A 25 -2.18 5.24 -13.84
N LYS A 26 -1.08 5.99 -13.69
CA LYS A 26 0.25 5.43 -13.39
C LYS A 26 0.40 4.87 -11.97
N MET A 27 -0.56 5.16 -11.10
CA MET A 27 -0.68 4.61 -9.77
C MET A 27 -2.07 3.96 -9.71
N SER A 28 -2.11 2.64 -9.74
CA SER A 28 -3.35 1.87 -9.79
C SER A 28 -3.45 0.99 -8.55
N PRO A 29 -4.60 0.93 -7.84
CA PRO A 29 -4.75 -0.04 -6.75
C PRO A 29 -4.58 -1.49 -7.24
N ASP A 30 -4.78 -1.75 -8.53
CA ASP A 30 -4.54 -3.03 -9.20
C ASP A 30 -3.06 -3.45 -9.27
N ASP A 31 -2.14 -2.51 -9.04
CA ASP A 31 -0.70 -2.75 -8.95
C ASP A 31 -0.30 -3.34 -7.59
N ILE A 32 -1.22 -3.48 -6.63
CA ILE A 32 -0.88 -3.98 -5.30
C ILE A 32 -1.23 -5.46 -5.22
N ASN A 33 -0.21 -6.31 -5.15
CA ASN A 33 -0.37 -7.74 -4.94
C ASN A 33 0.44 -8.18 -3.72
N GLN A 34 -0.24 -8.88 -2.80
CA GLN A 34 0.36 -9.34 -1.56
C GLN A 34 1.41 -10.44 -1.81
N GLY A 35 2.49 -10.41 -1.02
CA GLY A 35 3.49 -11.48 -0.99
C GLY A 35 3.52 -12.23 0.33
N ASP A 36 4.71 -12.70 0.70
CA ASP A 36 4.92 -13.64 1.80
C ASP A 36 5.06 -12.93 3.16
N VAL A 37 4.17 -11.99 3.46
CA VAL A 37 4.08 -11.26 4.74
C VAL A 37 2.62 -10.97 5.12
N GLY A 38 2.33 -11.01 6.43
CA GLY A 38 0.98 -10.81 6.99
C GLY A 38 0.56 -9.35 7.11
N ASP A 39 0.90 -8.51 6.14
CA ASP A 39 0.64 -7.06 6.12
C ASP A 39 -0.50 -6.66 5.17
N CYS A 40 -1.41 -7.60 4.86
CA CYS A 40 -2.58 -7.35 4.01
C CYS A 40 -3.39 -6.12 4.47
N TRP A 41 -3.43 -5.85 5.77
CA TRP A 41 -4.04 -4.65 6.34
C TRP A 41 -3.37 -3.36 5.81
N PHE A 42 -2.04 -3.35 5.69
CA PHE A 42 -1.29 -2.23 5.15
C PHE A 42 -1.54 -2.10 3.65
N LEU A 43 -1.41 -3.19 2.89
CA LEU A 43 -1.61 -3.19 1.44
C LEU A 43 -3.04 -2.83 1.04
N ALA A 44 -4.04 -3.28 1.79
CA ALA A 44 -5.44 -2.88 1.59
C ALA A 44 -5.62 -1.37 1.87
N GLY A 45 -4.97 -0.83 2.90
CA GLY A 45 -5.00 0.61 3.18
C GLY A 45 -4.32 1.42 2.09
N LEU A 46 -3.20 0.91 1.56
CA LEU A 46 -2.48 1.49 0.44
C LEU A 46 -3.33 1.49 -0.85
N ALA A 47 -4.05 0.40 -1.12
CA ALA A 47 -4.99 0.31 -2.25
C ALA A 47 -6.13 1.33 -2.11
N THR A 48 -6.72 1.44 -0.92
CA THR A 48 -7.74 2.44 -0.63
C THR A 48 -7.20 3.87 -0.83
N ALA A 49 -6.00 4.15 -0.33
CA ALA A 49 -5.36 5.45 -0.51
C ALA A 49 -5.13 5.74 -2.00
N ALA A 50 -4.58 4.78 -2.77
CA ALA A 50 -4.32 4.93 -4.19
C ALA A 50 -5.60 5.12 -5.02
N LEU A 51 -6.71 4.49 -4.61
CA LEU A 51 -8.01 4.63 -5.26
C LEU A 51 -8.59 6.04 -5.10
N TYR A 52 -8.49 6.61 -3.90
CA TYR A 52 -9.19 7.85 -3.57
C TYR A 52 -8.33 9.11 -3.59
N GLU A 53 -7.00 8.99 -3.48
CA GLU A 53 -6.08 10.12 -3.46
C GLU A 53 -5.23 10.18 -4.73
N LYS A 54 -5.66 10.99 -5.71
CA LYS A 54 -4.94 11.10 -6.99
C LYS A 54 -3.52 11.64 -6.84
N ASP A 55 -3.30 12.48 -5.83
CA ASP A 55 -2.00 13.08 -5.54
C ASP A 55 -1.20 12.30 -4.47
N LEU A 56 -1.60 11.05 -4.16
CA LEU A 56 -0.99 10.27 -3.08
C LEU A 56 0.52 10.23 -3.22
N MET A 57 1.04 9.91 -4.40
CA MET A 57 2.50 9.81 -4.60
C MET A 57 3.23 11.12 -4.35
N ASN A 58 2.62 12.28 -4.65
CA ASN A 58 3.22 13.58 -4.33
C ASN A 58 3.23 13.84 -2.81
N GLN A 59 2.27 13.26 -2.08
CA GLN A 59 2.17 13.40 -0.62
C GLN A 59 3.05 12.41 0.15
N VAL A 60 3.25 11.20 -0.38
CA VAL A 60 4.00 10.13 0.29
C VAL A 60 5.41 9.95 -0.25
N CYS A 61 5.71 10.23 -1.51
CA CYS A 61 7.06 10.12 -2.09
C CYS A 61 7.61 11.53 -2.35
N THR A 62 8.22 12.12 -1.33
CA THR A 62 8.63 13.53 -1.34
C THR A 62 9.89 13.80 -2.14
N LYS A 63 10.79 12.82 -2.22
CA LYS A 63 12.00 12.88 -3.04
C LYS A 63 12.32 11.52 -3.61
N LYS A 64 12.82 11.50 -4.84
CA LYS A 64 13.34 10.30 -5.47
C LYS A 64 14.43 10.64 -6.47
N ASP A 65 15.42 9.77 -6.54
CA ASP A 65 16.42 9.73 -7.59
C ASP A 65 16.44 8.30 -8.15
N GLU A 66 15.74 8.11 -9.27
CA GLU A 66 15.64 6.80 -9.92
C GLU A 66 16.97 6.34 -10.54
N ALA A 67 17.90 7.27 -10.81
CA ALA A 67 19.23 6.92 -11.33
C ALA A 67 20.14 6.39 -10.23
N LEU A 68 20.05 6.96 -9.03
CA LEU A 68 20.75 6.48 -7.82
C LEU A 68 20.01 5.35 -7.10
N GLY A 69 18.74 5.11 -7.42
CA GLY A 69 17.91 4.12 -6.76
C GLY A 69 17.56 4.50 -5.32
N ILE A 70 17.38 5.79 -5.01
CA ILE A 70 17.11 6.29 -3.67
C ILE A 70 15.74 6.98 -3.64
N TYR A 71 14.94 6.65 -2.63
CA TYR A 71 13.57 7.13 -2.48
C TYR A 71 13.32 7.59 -1.04
N GLU A 72 12.71 8.75 -0.84
CA GLU A 72 12.28 9.29 0.46
C GLU A 72 10.75 9.25 0.52
N PHE A 73 10.23 8.50 1.50
CA PHE A 73 8.81 8.43 1.77
C PHE A 73 8.45 9.19 3.05
N THR A 74 7.30 9.84 3.09
CA THR A 74 6.76 10.50 4.28
C THR A 74 5.49 9.78 4.74
N PHE A 75 5.55 9.22 5.94
CA PHE A 75 4.41 8.66 6.67
C PHE A 75 4.01 9.57 7.82
N ARG A 76 2.82 9.36 8.39
CA ARG A 76 2.25 10.19 9.45
C ARG A 76 1.77 9.35 10.66
N PRO A 77 2.62 8.46 11.22
CA PRO A 77 2.25 7.72 12.42
C PRO A 77 1.87 8.67 13.54
N GLU A 78 0.73 8.42 14.18
CA GLU A 78 0.17 9.30 15.23
C GLU A 78 0.06 10.77 14.79
N ASN A 79 -0.28 11.00 13.51
CA ASN A 79 -0.38 12.34 12.90
C ASN A 79 0.92 13.15 12.91
N ARG A 80 2.08 12.50 13.06
CA ARG A 80 3.40 13.15 13.03
C ARG A 80 4.18 12.75 11.77
N PRO A 81 4.64 13.70 10.94
CA PRO A 81 5.35 13.37 9.71
C PRO A 81 6.72 12.75 10.01
N VAL A 82 6.96 11.54 9.50
CA VAL A 82 8.22 10.81 9.59
C VAL A 82 8.72 10.50 8.20
N LYS A 83 9.96 10.91 7.91
CA LYS A 83 10.63 10.66 6.62
C LYS A 83 11.45 9.38 6.69
N VAL A 84 11.30 8.53 5.69
CA VAL A 84 11.99 7.25 5.59
C VAL A 84 12.65 7.15 4.22
N CYS A 85 13.98 7.16 4.21
CA CYS A 85 14.76 6.93 2.99
C CYS A 85 15.04 5.44 2.80
N VAL A 86 14.82 4.92 1.60
CA VAL A 86 15.15 3.55 1.19
C VAL A 86 15.88 3.55 -0.15
N ASP A 87 16.80 2.59 -0.30
CA ASP A 87 17.38 2.23 -1.60
C ASP A 87 16.44 1.33 -2.42
N ASP A 88 16.84 0.98 -3.64
CA ASP A 88 16.13 0.09 -4.56
C ASP A 88 16.36 -1.41 -4.29
N GLY A 89 17.07 -1.77 -3.22
CA GLY A 89 17.26 -3.15 -2.81
C GLY A 89 15.93 -3.78 -2.40
N ILE A 90 15.53 -4.86 -3.04
CA ILE A 90 14.27 -5.57 -2.77
C ILE A 90 14.53 -6.98 -2.21
N PRO A 91 13.73 -7.44 -1.24
CA PRO A 91 13.79 -8.81 -0.77
C PRO A 91 13.29 -9.77 -1.86
N VAL A 92 14.11 -10.74 -2.19
CA VAL A 92 13.85 -11.76 -3.21
C VAL A 92 14.01 -13.15 -2.61
N VAL A 93 13.24 -14.09 -3.15
CA VAL A 93 13.28 -15.50 -2.77
C VAL A 93 13.48 -16.33 -4.03
N GLN A 94 14.14 -17.47 -3.85
CA GLN A 94 14.28 -18.48 -4.87
C GLN A 94 13.53 -19.72 -4.40
N ASP A 95 12.52 -20.13 -5.15
CA ASP A 95 11.75 -21.33 -4.89
C ASP A 95 11.66 -22.19 -6.17
N ALA A 96 10.85 -23.26 -6.13
CA ALA A 96 10.67 -24.16 -7.27
C ALA A 96 10.13 -23.48 -8.55
N ARG A 97 9.54 -22.28 -8.43
CA ARG A 97 9.02 -21.48 -9.55
C ARG A 97 10.04 -20.45 -10.05
N GLY A 98 11.22 -20.38 -9.42
CA GLY A 98 12.31 -19.50 -9.80
C GLY A 98 12.54 -18.35 -8.81
N LYS A 99 13.25 -17.32 -9.28
CA LYS A 99 13.59 -16.13 -8.50
C LYS A 99 12.43 -15.12 -8.59
N ARG A 100 11.89 -14.69 -7.45
CA ARG A 100 10.77 -13.73 -7.37
C ARG A 100 10.93 -12.76 -6.21
N VAL A 101 10.20 -11.65 -6.26
CA VAL A 101 10.05 -10.74 -5.10
C VAL A 101 9.36 -11.49 -3.95
N ALA A 102 9.82 -11.26 -2.72
CA ALA A 102 9.32 -11.98 -1.54
C ALA A 102 7.95 -11.46 -1.09
N TYR A 103 7.86 -10.13 -0.92
CA TYR A 103 6.72 -9.45 -0.33
C TYR A 103 5.85 -8.79 -1.42
N CYS A 104 5.36 -7.57 -1.23
CA CYS A 104 4.51 -6.89 -2.21
C CYS A 104 5.11 -6.89 -3.63
N LYS A 105 4.24 -7.03 -4.62
CA LYS A 105 4.57 -7.13 -6.04
C LYS A 105 3.58 -6.29 -6.83
N SER A 106 4.03 -5.74 -7.95
CA SER A 106 3.11 -5.20 -8.95
C SER A 106 2.70 -6.24 -9.99
N ARG A 107 1.49 -6.04 -10.53
CA ARG A 107 1.00 -6.71 -11.73
C ARG A 107 1.87 -6.34 -12.94
N SER A 108 2.33 -5.10 -12.99
CA SER A 108 3.24 -4.59 -14.00
C SER A 108 4.68 -4.96 -13.64
N THR A 109 5.31 -5.83 -14.44
CA THR A 109 6.72 -6.21 -14.24
C THR A 109 7.62 -4.98 -14.23
N GLY A 110 8.43 -4.85 -13.17
CA GLY A 110 9.39 -3.76 -13.01
C GLY A 110 8.81 -2.50 -12.35
N GLU A 111 7.54 -2.49 -11.97
CA GLU A 111 6.98 -1.37 -11.22
C GLU A 111 7.30 -1.44 -9.72
N LEU A 112 7.84 -0.35 -9.18
CA LEU A 112 8.44 -0.34 -7.86
C LEU A 112 7.63 0.35 -6.77
N TRP A 113 6.68 1.23 -7.11
CA TRP A 113 6.01 2.06 -6.09
C TRP A 113 5.38 1.26 -4.93
N PRO A 114 4.66 0.13 -5.13
CA PRO A 114 4.03 -0.55 -4.00
C PRO A 114 5.06 -1.36 -3.21
N ILE A 115 6.08 -1.89 -3.90
CA ILE A 115 7.21 -2.65 -3.32
C ILE A 115 8.05 -1.76 -2.40
N LEU A 116 8.37 -0.53 -2.86
CA LEU A 116 9.21 0.40 -2.11
C LEU A 116 8.44 1.08 -0.97
N LEU A 117 7.13 1.32 -1.12
CA LEU A 117 6.30 1.81 -0.01
C LEU A 117 6.20 0.78 1.11
N GLU A 118 5.94 -0.48 0.79
CA GLU A 118 5.96 -1.57 1.77
C GLU A 118 7.32 -1.69 2.45
N LYS A 119 8.42 -1.61 1.69
CA LYS A 119 9.79 -1.58 2.26
C LYS A 119 10.00 -0.41 3.21
N ALA A 120 9.61 0.79 2.83
CA ALA A 120 9.76 1.99 3.65
C ALA A 120 8.91 1.90 4.92
N TYR A 121 7.70 1.36 4.81
CA TYR A 121 6.82 1.12 5.96
C TYR A 121 7.40 0.05 6.90
N ALA A 122 7.90 -1.06 6.36
CA ALA A 122 8.63 -2.07 7.12
C ALA A 122 9.84 -1.48 7.84
N LYS A 123 10.58 -0.56 7.21
CA LYS A 123 11.72 0.15 7.81
C LYS A 123 11.28 1.08 8.94
N LEU A 124 10.17 1.80 8.79
CA LEU A 124 9.59 2.67 9.82
C LEU A 124 9.33 1.89 11.12
N TYR A 125 8.76 0.68 10.99
CA TYR A 125 8.41 -0.18 12.12
C TYR A 125 9.50 -1.21 12.48
N GLY A 126 10.67 -1.12 11.84
CA GLY A 126 11.88 -1.87 12.18
C GLY A 126 12.12 -3.17 11.40
N SER A 127 11.08 -3.83 10.86
CA SER A 127 11.25 -4.96 9.93
C SER A 127 9.94 -5.32 9.21
N TYR A 128 10.05 -6.13 8.15
CA TYR A 128 8.87 -6.74 7.50
C TYR A 128 8.02 -7.60 8.45
N LYS A 129 8.65 -8.25 9.43
CA LYS A 129 7.92 -9.03 10.44
C LYS A 129 7.13 -8.12 11.39
N ALA A 130 7.63 -6.92 11.66
CA ALA A 130 7.00 -5.97 12.59
C ALA A 130 5.69 -5.38 12.04
N ILE A 131 5.51 -5.36 10.72
CA ILE A 131 4.27 -4.89 10.08
C ILE A 131 3.25 -6.03 9.86
N SER A 132 3.51 -7.23 10.39
CA SER A 132 2.56 -8.34 10.31
C SER A 132 1.45 -8.18 11.35
N GLY A 133 0.19 -8.18 10.90
CA GLY A 133 -1.01 -8.13 11.77
C GLY A 133 -1.32 -6.74 12.32
N GLY A 134 -2.14 -5.97 11.58
CA GLY A 134 -2.59 -4.63 11.97
C GLY A 134 -3.97 -4.29 11.44
N LEU A 135 -4.35 -3.01 11.52
CA LEU A 135 -5.67 -2.51 11.13
C LEU A 135 -5.57 -1.60 9.91
N GLN A 136 -6.36 -1.87 8.86
CA GLN A 136 -6.35 -1.10 7.62
C GLN A 136 -6.49 0.41 7.84
N ALA A 137 -7.30 0.82 8.82
CA ALA A 137 -7.51 2.22 9.16
C ALA A 137 -6.21 2.93 9.61
N HIS A 138 -5.30 2.21 10.30
CA HIS A 138 -3.99 2.75 10.67
C HIS A 138 -3.14 3.01 9.44
N SER A 139 -3.16 2.11 8.45
CA SER A 139 -2.42 2.30 7.19
C SER A 139 -2.90 3.54 6.44
N ILE A 140 -4.22 3.74 6.33
CA ILE A 140 -4.80 4.94 5.69
C ILE A 140 -4.41 6.21 6.46
N SER A 141 -4.48 6.17 7.79
CA SER A 141 -4.06 7.27 8.67
C SER A 141 -2.59 7.62 8.47
N ASP A 142 -1.70 6.62 8.47
CA ASP A 142 -0.27 6.82 8.30
C ASP A 142 0.09 7.34 6.91
N LEU A 143 -0.62 6.90 5.88
CA LEU A 143 -0.36 7.33 4.49
C LEU A 143 -0.87 8.76 4.25
N MET A 144 -2.08 9.08 4.71
CA MET A 144 -2.78 10.30 4.34
C MET A 144 -2.84 11.38 5.44
N GLY A 145 -2.53 11.03 6.69
CA GLY A 145 -2.65 11.95 7.83
C GLY A 145 -4.10 12.34 8.13
N VAL A 146 -5.03 11.39 7.96
CA VAL A 146 -6.46 11.61 8.19
C VAL A 146 -6.94 10.82 9.39
N ASP A 147 -7.85 11.41 10.16
CA ASP A 147 -8.54 10.70 11.21
C ASP A 147 -9.48 9.64 10.63
N TYR A 148 -9.61 8.52 11.33
CA TYR A 148 -10.50 7.43 10.95
C TYR A 148 -11.54 7.16 12.04
N SER A 149 -12.64 6.52 11.66
CA SER A 149 -13.68 6.07 12.57
C SER A 149 -14.16 4.69 12.14
N PHE A 150 -14.45 3.83 13.10
CA PHE A 150 -14.97 2.49 12.82
C PHE A 150 -16.49 2.48 12.92
N ALA A 151 -17.13 1.84 11.95
CA ALA A 151 -18.51 1.43 12.04
C ALA A 151 -18.56 -0.11 12.04
N PHE A 152 -19.08 -0.69 13.11
CA PHE A 152 -19.29 -2.14 13.17
C PHE A 152 -20.65 -2.46 12.57
N LEU A 153 -20.63 -3.14 11.43
CA LEU A 153 -21.83 -3.76 10.88
C LEU A 153 -22.15 -4.99 11.73
N LYS A 154 -23.08 -4.85 12.68
CA LYS A 154 -23.59 -5.97 13.47
C LYS A 154 -24.56 -6.77 12.62
N PHE A 155 -24.19 -8.01 12.32
CA PHE A 155 -25.11 -9.00 11.78
C PHE A 155 -25.82 -9.68 12.95
N PRO A 156 -27.16 -9.61 13.07
CA PRO A 156 -27.86 -10.19 14.21
C PRO A 156 -27.58 -11.69 14.33
N ASN A 157 -27.39 -12.39 13.21
CA ASN A 157 -27.06 -13.82 13.14
C ASN A 157 -26.10 -14.05 11.95
N LYS A 158 -25.41 -15.20 11.90
CA LYS A 158 -24.44 -15.58 10.83
C LYS A 158 -25.01 -15.57 9.39
N HIS A 159 -26.34 -15.51 9.25
CA HIS A 159 -27.07 -15.48 7.97
C HIS A 159 -27.91 -14.21 7.77
N ALA A 160 -27.87 -13.26 8.71
CA ALA A 160 -28.59 -12.01 8.56
C ALA A 160 -27.79 -11.06 7.67
N TYR A 161 -28.48 -10.30 6.82
CA TYR A 161 -27.89 -9.19 6.08
C TYR A 161 -28.03 -7.90 6.90
N VAL A 162 -27.10 -6.96 6.74
CA VAL A 162 -27.32 -5.59 7.23
C VAL A 162 -28.54 -5.04 6.48
N ASN A 163 -29.45 -4.39 7.20
CA ASN A 163 -30.60 -3.74 6.59
C ASN A 163 -30.11 -2.73 5.51
N PRO A 164 -30.50 -2.90 4.23
CA PRO A 164 -30.03 -2.04 3.15
C PRO A 164 -30.31 -0.55 3.37
N SER A 165 -31.39 -0.18 4.09
CA SER A 165 -31.68 1.22 4.40
C SER A 165 -30.64 1.84 5.31
N ASP A 166 -30.20 1.08 6.32
CA ASP A 166 -29.27 1.56 7.35
C ASP A 166 -27.86 1.70 6.74
N LEU A 167 -27.48 0.73 5.89
CA LEU A 167 -26.25 0.82 5.11
C LEU A 167 -26.31 2.00 4.13
N SER A 168 -27.41 2.17 3.39
CA SER A 168 -27.56 3.28 2.44
C SER A 168 -27.49 4.64 3.13
N GLN A 169 -28.11 4.79 4.31
CA GLN A 169 -28.07 6.02 5.10
C GLN A 169 -26.66 6.29 5.63
N PHE A 170 -25.98 5.28 6.18
CA PHE A 170 -24.59 5.40 6.62
C PHE A 170 -23.67 5.80 5.47
N MET A 171 -23.76 5.09 4.33
CA MET A 171 -22.96 5.38 3.13
C MET A 171 -23.25 6.80 2.61
N SER A 172 -24.51 7.23 2.61
CA SER A 172 -24.90 8.60 2.21
C SER A 172 -24.28 9.66 3.13
N GLN A 173 -24.29 9.44 4.45
CA GLN A 173 -23.66 10.35 5.41
C GLN A 173 -22.13 10.36 5.27
N LEU A 174 -21.52 9.19 5.06
CA LEU A 174 -20.08 9.04 4.85
C LEU A 174 -19.64 9.81 3.61
N PHE A 175 -20.30 9.58 2.46
CA PHE A 175 -19.97 10.26 1.22
C PHE A 175 -20.30 11.76 1.24
N ALA A 176 -21.37 12.17 1.92
CA ALA A 176 -21.67 13.60 2.12
C ALA A 176 -20.54 14.33 2.87
N ARG A 177 -19.81 13.63 3.74
CA ARG A 177 -18.63 14.14 4.44
C ARG A 177 -17.32 13.91 3.70
N ARG A 178 -17.36 13.48 2.44
CA ARG A 178 -16.19 13.04 1.64
C ARG A 178 -15.38 11.91 2.30
N GLY A 179 -16.03 11.12 3.16
CA GLY A 179 -15.45 9.94 3.77
C GLY A 179 -15.15 8.87 2.73
N ARG A 180 -14.13 8.05 3.01
CA ARG A 180 -13.64 6.97 2.16
C ARG A 180 -13.88 5.65 2.88
N LEU A 181 -14.23 4.60 2.14
CA LEU A 181 -14.51 3.29 2.70
C LEU A 181 -13.39 2.30 2.35
N GLY A 182 -12.94 1.55 3.35
CA GLY A 182 -12.23 0.28 3.19
C GLY A 182 -12.97 -0.78 4.01
N CYS A 183 -13.02 -2.02 3.52
CA CYS A 183 -13.68 -3.14 4.19
C CYS A 183 -12.77 -4.36 4.29
#